data_AF-A0A1D2NMU2-F1
#
_entry.id   AF-A0A1D2NMU2-F1
#
_cell.length_a   1.000
_cell.length_b   1.000
_cell.length_c   1.000
_cell.angle_alpha   90.00
_cell.angle_beta   90.00
_cell.angle_gamma   90.00
#
_symmetry.space_group_name_H-M   'P 1'
#
loop_
_entity.id
_entity.type
_entity.pdbx_description
1 polymer ?
#
loop_
_entity_poly.entity_id
_entity_poly.type
_entity_poly.pdbx_seq_one_letter_code
_entity_poly.pdbx_strand_id
1 'polypeptide(L)'
;MENYDNWANVTGDERWNYKNVLPFFLKSEDYCVKCETNPNDVWEPYFHHKNGFLTVGKPPYQPLVEEFLQGCEWNGIPRVDLNAPYREGAATVTYTQRNGRRLNTYSAFLEPILHRKTLTILRYARAYKVLIIWEGMTVYVFICKLKSYYCVCPQILFRGDKNEAYGIEFMRHGRKRVAFATKEVILSAGSLDSAKLLMLSGIGPKDHLESLGDHIGTFPGPFIVNAPKSFNLDRDANLLNAARFVNNGSGTLTTSGIHANAFFTSPRAHAEGNPDWPDTQWMFLGLGNWRVIDETFSHAFNVRYDVLKKFFDPIKGTDAFQITVMLSRPRARGEMLLRSSDYKDNPIFDARSEGSDIKVMVEGCKRAVYMSENSPAFRRLGARLSPVPFPPCKHLEFRSDSYWECFVRHYSVSIYHYSGTTAMGPKGSPKAVVDSELRVQGTKRLRVIDAGIMPYVVTVNTNGPTIMIGERGVQFVLDTWKTYVSHGAHKPYP
;
A
#
# COMPACT_ATOMS: atom_id res chain seq x y z
N MET A 1 7.51 -12.06 -10.52
CA MET A 1 6.43 -12.80 -11.21
C MET A 1 5.68 -13.67 -10.19
N GLU A 2 6.36 -14.66 -9.59
CA GLU A 2 6.13 -15.43 -8.34
C GLU A 2 4.91 -15.03 -7.49
N ASN A 3 4.81 -13.77 -7.03
CA ASN A 3 3.72 -13.33 -6.15
C ASN A 3 2.31 -13.58 -6.72
N TYR A 4 2.12 -13.29 -8.01
CA TYR A 4 0.83 -13.41 -8.68
C TYR A 4 0.53 -14.86 -9.05
N ASP A 5 1.56 -15.64 -9.37
CA ASP A 5 1.42 -17.07 -9.63
C ASP A 5 1.14 -17.83 -8.32
N ASN A 6 1.72 -17.40 -7.20
CA ASN A 6 1.32 -17.82 -5.85
C ASN A 6 -0.13 -17.45 -5.53
N TRP A 7 -0.61 -16.25 -5.89
CA TRP A 7 -2.04 -15.91 -5.74
C TRP A 7 -2.95 -16.83 -6.57
N ALA A 8 -2.57 -17.17 -7.81
CA ALA A 8 -3.29 -18.12 -8.64
C ALA A 8 -3.31 -19.54 -8.02
N ASN A 9 -2.16 -20.03 -7.54
CA ASN A 9 -2.04 -21.32 -6.85
C ASN A 9 -2.89 -21.36 -5.57
N VAL A 10 -2.87 -20.29 -4.77
CA VAL A 10 -3.64 -20.18 -3.52
C VAL A 10 -5.14 -20.12 -3.77
N THR A 11 -5.58 -19.50 -4.86
CA THR A 11 -7.02 -19.39 -5.22
C THR A 11 -7.54 -20.55 -6.06
N GLY A 12 -6.65 -21.32 -6.72
CA GLY A 12 -7.03 -22.28 -7.76
C GLY A 12 -7.48 -21.61 -9.06
N ASP A 13 -7.04 -20.38 -9.35
CA ASP A 13 -7.55 -19.55 -10.46
C ASP A 13 -6.41 -18.84 -11.21
N GLU A 14 -6.06 -19.37 -12.38
CA GLU A 14 -5.02 -18.81 -13.27
C GLU A 14 -5.26 -17.34 -13.66
N ARG A 15 -6.49 -16.82 -13.55
CA ARG A 15 -6.80 -15.41 -13.89
C ARG A 15 -6.05 -14.40 -13.01
N TRP A 16 -5.44 -14.85 -11.92
CA TRP A 16 -4.57 -14.06 -11.04
C TRP A 16 -3.07 -14.21 -11.30
N ASN A 17 -2.64 -15.12 -12.19
CA ASN A 17 -1.22 -15.32 -12.50
C ASN A 17 -0.62 -14.09 -13.20
N TYR A 18 0.71 -13.92 -13.16
CA TYR A 18 1.38 -12.68 -13.61
C TYR A 18 1.00 -12.32 -15.06
N LYS A 19 0.98 -13.33 -15.94
CA LYS A 19 0.58 -13.20 -17.36
C LYS A 19 -0.84 -12.65 -17.52
N ASN A 20 -1.78 -13.08 -16.67
CA ASN A 20 -3.20 -12.70 -16.74
C ASN A 20 -3.53 -11.40 -15.98
N VAL A 21 -2.65 -10.91 -15.10
CA VAL A 21 -2.79 -9.58 -14.46
C VAL A 21 -1.98 -8.47 -15.15
N LEU A 22 -0.90 -8.78 -15.86
CA LEU A 22 -0.07 -7.79 -16.57
C LEU A 22 -0.87 -6.82 -17.47
N PRO A 23 -1.88 -7.26 -18.27
CA PRO A 23 -2.70 -6.34 -19.07
C PRO A 23 -3.45 -5.28 -18.25
N PHE A 24 -3.75 -5.58 -16.97
CA PHE A 24 -4.48 -4.68 -16.07
C PHE A 24 -3.56 -3.66 -15.37
N PHE A 25 -2.25 -3.93 -15.27
CA PHE A 25 -1.25 -2.91 -14.98
C PHE A 25 -1.11 -1.95 -16.17
N LEU A 26 -0.82 -2.50 -17.35
CA LEU A 26 -0.58 -1.74 -18.58
C LEU A 26 -1.76 -0.82 -18.93
N LYS A 27 -3.00 -1.32 -18.87
CA LYS A 27 -4.23 -0.56 -19.20
C LYS A 27 -4.34 0.81 -18.50
N SER A 28 -3.88 0.91 -17.26
CA SER A 28 -3.99 2.15 -16.48
C SER A 28 -2.77 3.08 -16.62
N GLU A 29 -1.64 2.59 -17.14
CA GLU A 29 -0.36 3.31 -17.14
C GLU A 29 -0.15 4.21 -18.37
N ASP A 30 0.42 5.38 -18.12
CA ASP A 30 0.97 6.32 -19.10
C ASP A 30 2.45 6.61 -18.77
N TYR A 31 3.37 5.77 -19.25
CA TYR A 31 4.78 5.83 -18.88
C TYR A 31 5.53 6.97 -19.57
N CYS A 32 6.11 7.86 -18.77
CA CYS A 32 6.90 9.01 -19.19
C CYS A 32 8.29 8.57 -19.69
N VAL A 33 8.37 8.07 -20.92
CA VAL A 33 9.68 7.76 -21.56
C VAL A 33 10.58 9.00 -21.67
N LYS A 34 10.01 10.22 -21.71
CA LYS A 34 10.79 11.48 -21.64
C LYS A 34 11.39 11.79 -20.26
N CYS A 35 11.00 11.04 -19.23
CA CYS A 35 11.56 11.11 -17.88
C CYS A 35 12.74 10.13 -17.70
N GLU A 36 13.05 9.30 -18.70
CA GLU A 36 14.26 8.46 -18.76
C GLU A 36 15.45 9.31 -19.22
N THR A 37 16.04 10.05 -18.27
CA THR A 37 17.12 11.01 -18.53
C THR A 37 18.52 10.53 -18.11
N ASN A 38 18.62 9.45 -17.32
CA ASN A 38 19.90 8.84 -16.93
C ASN A 38 20.24 7.71 -17.91
N PRO A 39 21.34 7.77 -18.69
CA PRO A 39 21.72 6.69 -19.60
C PRO A 39 22.17 5.41 -18.88
N ASN A 40 22.40 5.47 -17.56
CA ASN A 40 22.74 4.30 -16.73
C ASN A 40 21.49 3.57 -16.19
N ASP A 41 20.28 4.10 -16.36
CA ASP A 41 19.06 3.46 -15.86
C ASP A 41 18.58 2.36 -16.84
N VAL A 42 18.22 1.20 -16.30
CA VAL A 42 17.62 0.10 -17.08
C VAL A 42 16.11 0.29 -17.17
N TRP A 43 15.55 0.07 -18.36
CA TRP A 43 14.13 0.16 -18.67
C TRP A 43 13.75 -0.95 -19.66
N GLU A 44 12.62 -1.64 -19.42
CA GLU A 44 12.16 -2.77 -20.25
C GLU A 44 10.82 -2.44 -20.94
N PRO A 45 10.84 -1.96 -22.21
CA PRO A 45 9.67 -1.30 -22.83
C PRO A 45 8.40 -2.14 -22.97
N TYR A 46 8.50 -3.46 -22.91
CA TYR A 46 7.36 -4.37 -23.03
C TYR A 46 6.45 -4.37 -21.79
N PHE A 47 7.00 -4.04 -20.62
CA PHE A 47 6.28 -4.04 -19.34
C PHE A 47 5.69 -2.67 -18.99
N HIS A 48 5.81 -1.71 -19.92
CA HIS A 48 5.32 -0.35 -19.77
C HIS A 48 4.38 0.06 -20.90
N HIS A 49 3.35 0.82 -20.56
CA HIS A 49 2.31 1.28 -21.48
C HIS A 49 2.27 2.80 -21.57
N LYS A 50 1.52 3.36 -22.54
CA LYS A 50 1.41 4.79 -22.79
C LYS A 50 -0.06 5.15 -23.05
N ASN A 51 -0.45 6.38 -22.76
CA ASN A 51 -1.83 6.87 -22.95
C ASN A 51 -2.89 6.23 -22.01
N GLY A 52 -2.49 5.57 -20.91
CA GLY A 52 -3.39 5.28 -19.79
C GLY A 52 -3.78 6.53 -19.00
N PHE A 53 -4.50 6.34 -17.89
CA PHE A 53 -5.00 7.46 -17.07
C PHE A 53 -3.95 7.99 -16.07
N LEU A 54 -3.11 7.10 -15.55
CA LEU A 54 -2.06 7.41 -14.58
C LEU A 54 -0.72 7.61 -15.28
N THR A 55 -0.31 8.88 -15.43
CA THR A 55 1.07 9.18 -15.82
C THR A 55 2.03 8.71 -14.73
N VAL A 56 3.04 7.93 -15.13
CA VAL A 56 4.07 7.35 -14.28
C VAL A 56 5.44 7.82 -14.78
N GLY A 57 6.34 8.19 -13.89
CA GLY A 57 7.70 8.59 -14.28
C GLY A 57 8.60 9.01 -13.13
N LYS A 58 9.89 9.12 -13.42
CA LYS A 58 10.95 9.48 -12.45
C LYS A 58 10.87 10.97 -12.07
N PRO A 59 11.03 11.36 -10.79
CA PRO A 59 10.94 12.76 -10.35
C PRO A 59 12.12 13.61 -10.86
N PRO A 60 11.93 14.91 -11.20
CA PRO A 60 13.02 15.79 -11.64
C PRO A 60 14.14 16.07 -10.61
N TYR A 61 13.94 15.73 -9.33
CA TYR A 61 14.92 15.93 -8.26
C TYR A 61 15.10 14.65 -7.44
N GLN A 62 16.33 14.13 -7.43
CA GLN A 62 16.70 12.79 -6.95
C GLN A 62 18.04 12.82 -6.21
N PRO A 63 18.12 13.43 -5.02
CA PRO A 63 19.37 13.56 -4.30
C PRO A 63 19.92 12.19 -3.88
N LEU A 64 21.22 12.00 -4.12
CA LEU A 64 22.04 10.84 -3.76
C LEU A 64 21.67 9.49 -4.43
N VAL A 65 20.80 9.48 -5.45
CA VAL A 65 20.39 8.25 -6.15
C VAL A 65 21.54 7.56 -6.87
N GLU A 66 22.33 8.31 -7.65
CA GLU A 66 23.43 7.71 -8.42
C GLU A 66 24.52 7.14 -7.50
N GLU A 67 24.78 7.78 -6.35
CA GLU A 67 25.65 7.19 -5.32
C GLU A 67 25.06 5.94 -4.65
N PHE A 68 23.74 5.88 -4.46
CA PHE A 68 23.06 4.67 -3.96
C PHE A 68 23.12 3.52 -4.97
N LEU A 69 22.86 3.78 -6.25
CA LEU A 69 22.92 2.76 -7.29
C LEU A 69 24.36 2.23 -7.47
N GLN A 70 25.37 3.10 -7.51
CA GLN A 70 26.79 2.69 -7.49
C GLN A 70 27.17 1.92 -6.22
N GLY A 71 26.56 2.25 -5.07
CA GLY A 71 26.70 1.49 -3.82
C GLY A 71 26.12 0.08 -3.93
N CYS A 72 24.91 -0.04 -4.49
CA CYS A 72 24.24 -1.32 -4.75
C CYS A 72 25.05 -2.20 -5.71
N GLU A 73 25.50 -1.65 -6.84
CA GLU A 73 26.32 -2.34 -7.84
C GLU A 73 27.63 -2.88 -7.22
N TRP A 74 28.32 -2.04 -6.44
CA TRP A 74 29.51 -2.45 -5.67
C TRP A 74 29.21 -3.53 -4.63
N ASN A 75 27.97 -3.61 -4.14
CA ASN A 75 27.51 -4.62 -3.18
C ASN A 75 26.81 -5.83 -3.84
N GLY A 76 26.97 -6.01 -5.16
CA GLY A 76 26.46 -7.15 -5.93
C GLY A 76 25.00 -7.05 -6.36
N ILE A 77 24.35 -5.90 -6.18
CA ILE A 77 22.94 -5.66 -6.54
C ILE A 77 22.91 -4.84 -7.84
N PRO A 78 22.57 -5.44 -9.00
CA PRO A 78 22.69 -4.79 -10.31
C PRO A 78 21.60 -3.73 -10.56
N ARG A 79 21.79 -2.83 -11.52
CA ARG A 79 20.68 -2.00 -12.04
C ARG A 79 19.73 -2.84 -12.88
N VAL A 80 18.43 -2.68 -12.65
CA VAL A 80 17.35 -3.41 -13.35
C VAL A 80 16.12 -2.49 -13.51
N ASP A 81 15.15 -2.88 -14.33
CA ASP A 81 13.82 -2.29 -14.25
C ASP A 81 13.01 -3.02 -13.16
N LEU A 82 12.70 -2.32 -12.06
CA LEU A 82 11.98 -2.89 -10.92
C LEU A 82 10.47 -3.10 -11.15
N ASN A 83 9.92 -2.70 -12.30
CA ASN A 83 8.53 -2.95 -12.68
C ASN A 83 8.39 -4.08 -13.73
N ALA A 84 9.52 -4.54 -14.30
CA ALA A 84 9.60 -5.65 -15.24
C ALA A 84 9.56 -7.03 -14.51
N PRO A 85 9.64 -8.17 -15.23
CA PRO A 85 9.77 -9.49 -14.62
C PRO A 85 10.99 -9.53 -13.72
N TYR A 86 10.71 -9.92 -12.50
CA TYR A 86 11.46 -9.46 -11.35
C TYR A 86 12.68 -10.33 -11.06
N ARG A 87 13.73 -9.67 -10.58
CA ARG A 87 15.06 -10.20 -10.28
C ARG A 87 15.68 -9.35 -9.18
N GLU A 88 16.75 -9.82 -8.54
CA GLU A 88 17.56 -8.96 -7.67
C GLU A 88 18.04 -7.72 -8.42
N GLY A 89 18.02 -6.56 -7.76
CA GLY A 89 18.52 -5.34 -8.35
C GLY A 89 18.03 -4.05 -7.69
N ALA A 90 18.49 -2.93 -8.23
CA ALA A 90 18.19 -1.58 -7.76
C ALA A 90 17.78 -0.65 -8.92
N ALA A 91 16.91 0.32 -8.62
CA ALA A 91 16.50 1.34 -9.58
C ALA A 91 16.04 2.64 -8.91
N THR A 92 16.17 3.73 -9.64
CA THR A 92 15.46 5.00 -9.43
C THR A 92 13.94 4.75 -9.39
N VAL A 93 13.24 5.22 -8.35
CA VAL A 93 11.77 4.98 -8.27
C VAL A 93 10.98 5.88 -9.20
N THR A 94 9.92 5.31 -9.78
CA THR A 94 8.89 6.04 -10.52
C THR A 94 7.75 6.46 -9.59
N TYR A 95 7.18 7.64 -9.81
CA TYR A 95 6.00 8.14 -9.10
C TYR A 95 4.78 8.17 -10.03
N THR A 96 3.58 8.05 -9.47
CA THR A 96 2.35 8.51 -10.12
C THR A 96 2.31 10.05 -10.08
N GLN A 97 2.72 10.67 -11.18
CA GLN A 97 2.90 12.13 -11.27
C GLN A 97 2.66 12.65 -12.69
N ARG A 98 2.36 13.94 -12.80
CA ARG A 98 2.30 14.66 -14.07
C ARG A 98 2.94 16.04 -13.86
N ASN A 99 4.00 16.34 -14.61
CA ASN A 99 4.78 17.59 -14.51
C ASN A 99 5.21 17.91 -13.06
N GLY A 100 5.96 17.00 -12.42
CA GLY A 100 6.50 17.17 -11.06
C GLY A 100 5.46 17.10 -9.92
N ARG A 101 4.16 17.03 -10.24
CA ARG A 101 3.06 17.05 -9.27
C ARG A 101 2.45 15.66 -9.12
N ARG A 102 2.13 15.26 -7.89
CA ARG A 102 1.43 13.99 -7.58
C ARG A 102 0.12 13.87 -8.37
N LEU A 103 0.00 12.81 -9.16
CA LEU A 103 -1.24 12.40 -9.83
C LEU A 103 -1.89 11.31 -8.98
N ASN A 104 -2.98 11.67 -8.30
CA ASN A 104 -3.74 10.76 -7.45
C ASN A 104 -4.86 10.06 -8.26
N THR A 105 -5.39 8.95 -7.73
CA THR A 105 -6.43 8.14 -8.39
C THR A 105 -7.76 8.87 -8.59
N TYR A 106 -8.11 9.83 -7.72
CA TYR A 106 -9.27 10.69 -7.92
C TYR A 106 -9.08 11.56 -9.18
N SER A 107 -7.95 12.25 -9.33
CA SER A 107 -7.67 13.10 -10.49
C SER A 107 -7.45 12.32 -11.79
N ALA A 108 -6.99 11.07 -11.71
CA ALA A 108 -6.82 10.20 -12.87
C ALA A 108 -8.13 9.59 -13.38
N PHE A 109 -8.96 9.04 -12.49
CA PHE A 109 -10.11 8.21 -12.88
C PHE A 109 -11.49 8.84 -12.61
N LEU A 110 -11.62 9.71 -11.61
CA LEU A 110 -12.92 10.18 -11.12
C LEU A 110 -13.22 11.63 -11.53
N GLU A 111 -12.22 12.51 -11.42
CA GLU A 111 -12.28 13.92 -11.79
C GLU A 111 -12.69 14.15 -13.27
N PRO A 112 -12.16 13.39 -14.27
CA PRO A 112 -12.57 13.56 -15.66
C PRO A 112 -14.03 13.20 -15.94
N ILE A 113 -14.68 12.42 -15.06
CA ILE A 113 -16.02 11.86 -15.27
C ILE A 113 -17.10 12.41 -14.32
N LEU A 114 -16.79 13.41 -13.50
CA LEU A 114 -17.73 14.06 -12.57
C LEU A 114 -18.99 14.62 -13.25
N HIS A 115 -18.90 14.95 -14.54
CA HIS A 115 -20.01 15.44 -15.35
C HIS A 115 -21.07 14.37 -15.67
N ARG A 116 -20.79 13.08 -15.43
CA ARG A 116 -21.71 11.98 -15.78
C ARG A 116 -22.90 11.95 -14.82
N LYS A 117 -24.11 12.19 -15.34
CA LYS A 117 -25.39 12.12 -14.58
C LYS A 117 -25.67 10.76 -13.93
N THR A 118 -24.95 9.69 -14.33
CA THR A 118 -25.02 8.34 -13.74
C THR A 118 -24.09 8.14 -12.54
N LEU A 119 -23.22 9.10 -12.23
CA LEU A 119 -22.29 9.08 -11.09
C LEU A 119 -22.83 9.99 -9.97
N THR A 120 -22.69 9.55 -8.72
CA THR A 120 -23.03 10.36 -7.54
C THR A 120 -22.00 10.11 -6.45
N ILE A 121 -21.34 11.16 -5.98
CA ILE A 121 -20.26 11.10 -4.99
C ILE A 121 -20.71 11.82 -3.71
N LEU A 122 -20.75 11.10 -2.59
CA LEU A 122 -21.15 11.64 -1.30
C LEU A 122 -19.93 11.89 -0.40
N ARG A 123 -19.34 13.08 -0.48
CA ARG A 123 -18.29 13.50 0.46
C ARG A 123 -18.84 13.61 1.90
N TYR A 124 -17.95 13.35 2.86
CA TYR A 124 -18.23 13.34 4.32
C TYR A 124 -19.27 12.29 4.74
N ALA A 125 -19.30 11.16 4.02
CA ALA A 125 -20.17 10.01 4.29
C ALA A 125 -19.32 8.82 4.77
N ARG A 126 -19.44 8.45 6.05
CA ARG A 126 -18.78 7.27 6.63
C ARG A 126 -19.75 6.09 6.61
N ALA A 127 -19.58 5.16 5.68
CA ALA A 127 -20.28 3.87 5.74
C ALA A 127 -19.89 3.13 7.03
N TYR A 128 -20.86 2.45 7.65
CA TYR A 128 -20.63 1.71 8.88
C TYR A 128 -21.35 0.36 8.97
N LYS A 129 -22.29 0.08 8.05
CA LYS A 129 -22.96 -1.22 7.97
C LYS A 129 -23.40 -1.52 6.53
N VAL A 130 -23.18 -2.74 6.06
CA VAL A 130 -23.81 -3.31 4.87
C VAL A 130 -25.16 -3.87 5.27
N LEU A 131 -26.19 -3.55 4.49
CA LEU A 131 -27.53 -4.08 4.68
C LEU A 131 -27.67 -5.39 3.90
N ILE A 132 -27.96 -6.46 4.63
CA ILE A 132 -28.03 -7.85 4.14
C ILE A 132 -29.43 -8.39 4.49
N ILE A 133 -30.09 -9.05 3.53
CA ILE A 133 -31.21 -9.94 3.83
C ILE A 133 -30.59 -11.32 4.07
N TRP A 134 -30.70 -11.85 5.28
CA TRP A 134 -30.21 -13.18 5.61
C TRP A 134 -31.17 -14.26 5.13
N GLU A 135 -30.66 -15.47 4.93
CA GLU A 135 -31.46 -16.62 4.51
C GLU A 135 -32.62 -16.89 5.49
N GLY A 136 -33.83 -17.08 4.96
CA GLY A 136 -35.06 -17.23 5.74
C GLY A 136 -35.67 -15.91 6.26
N MET A 137 -34.97 -14.78 6.17
CA MET A 137 -35.54 -13.48 6.56
C MET A 137 -36.38 -12.84 5.43
N THR A 138 -37.43 -12.14 5.83
CA THR A 138 -38.16 -11.19 4.97
C THR A 138 -37.96 -9.78 5.52
N VAL A 139 -37.54 -8.84 4.68
CA VAL A 139 -37.30 -7.45 5.05
C VAL A 139 -38.25 -6.54 4.27
N TYR A 140 -38.98 -5.70 5.01
CA TYR A 140 -39.89 -4.70 4.45
C TYR A 140 -39.23 -3.32 4.47
N VAL A 141 -38.98 -2.73 3.30
CA VAL A 141 -38.40 -1.39 3.18
C VAL A 141 -39.46 -0.42 2.65
N PHE A 142 -39.94 0.48 3.52
CA PHE A 142 -40.88 1.53 3.15
C PHE A 142 -40.13 2.81 2.76
N ILE A 143 -40.11 3.14 1.47
CA ILE A 143 -39.43 4.36 0.98
C ILE A 143 -40.43 5.53 0.93
N CYS A 144 -40.70 6.17 2.06
CA CYS A 144 -41.53 7.38 2.08
C CYS A 144 -40.87 8.48 1.23
N LYS A 145 -41.43 8.76 0.05
CA LYS A 145 -41.12 9.98 -0.69
C LYS A 145 -42.09 11.07 -0.25
N LEU A 146 -41.59 12.02 0.53
CA LEU A 146 -42.28 13.29 0.78
C LEU A 146 -42.45 14.07 -0.53
N LYS A 147 -43.64 13.97 -1.11
CA LYS A 147 -44.21 15.01 -1.98
C LYS A 147 -45.10 15.90 -1.10
N SER A 148 -45.23 17.18 -1.45
CA SER A 148 -45.60 18.26 -0.53
C SER A 148 -46.91 18.10 0.26
N TYR A 149 -47.81 17.22 -0.16
CA TYR A 149 -49.14 17.02 0.46
C TYR A 149 -49.49 15.55 0.76
N TYR A 150 -48.61 14.58 0.45
CA TYR A 150 -48.83 13.16 0.73
C TYR A 150 -47.52 12.35 0.66
N CYS A 151 -47.30 11.49 1.66
CA CYS A 151 -46.24 10.47 1.63
C CYS A 151 -46.74 9.25 0.86
N VAL A 152 -46.01 8.87 -0.20
CA VAL A 152 -46.19 7.55 -0.84
C VAL A 152 -45.06 6.64 -0.35
N CYS A 153 -45.43 5.53 0.29
CA CYS A 153 -44.53 4.47 0.74
C CYS A 153 -44.68 3.23 -0.15
N PRO A 154 -44.00 3.14 -1.31
CA PRO A 154 -43.80 1.83 -1.93
C PRO A 154 -43.09 0.92 -0.93
N GLN A 155 -43.72 -0.22 -0.65
CA GLN A 155 -43.19 -1.30 0.18
C GLN A 155 -42.32 -2.19 -0.70
N ILE A 156 -40.99 -2.06 -0.59
CA ILE A 156 -40.09 -3.02 -1.25
C ILE A 156 -39.98 -4.25 -0.36
N LEU A 157 -40.52 -5.36 -0.86
CA LEU A 157 -40.35 -6.68 -0.27
C LEU A 157 -39.00 -7.26 -0.70
N PHE A 158 -38.13 -7.56 0.26
CA PHE A 158 -36.97 -8.41 0.02
C PHE A 158 -37.15 -9.74 0.76
N ARG A 159 -37.15 -10.86 0.03
CA ARG A 159 -37.21 -12.22 0.56
C ARG A 159 -35.86 -12.89 0.37
N GLY A 160 -35.23 -13.32 1.46
CA GLY A 160 -33.89 -13.91 1.45
C GLY A 160 -33.91 -15.41 1.22
N ASP A 161 -33.88 -15.85 -0.04
CA ASP A 161 -33.65 -17.28 -0.36
C ASP A 161 -32.18 -17.68 -0.14
N LYS A 162 -31.27 -16.70 -0.04
CA LYS A 162 -29.85 -16.77 0.38
C LYS A 162 -29.44 -15.40 0.92
N ASN A 163 -28.34 -15.33 1.67
CA ASN A 163 -27.77 -14.07 2.16
C ASN A 163 -27.44 -13.10 1.01
N GLU A 164 -28.07 -11.92 0.96
CA GLU A 164 -27.97 -11.00 -0.17
C GLU A 164 -27.86 -9.53 0.26
N ALA A 165 -26.79 -8.84 -0.17
CA ALA A 165 -26.58 -7.43 0.14
C ALA A 165 -27.46 -6.51 -0.72
N TYR A 166 -28.11 -5.52 -0.11
CA TYR A 166 -29.09 -4.63 -0.75
C TYR A 166 -28.89 -3.14 -0.48
N GLY A 167 -27.87 -2.76 0.30
CA GLY A 167 -27.54 -1.36 0.54
C GLY A 167 -26.46 -1.18 1.61
N ILE A 168 -26.28 0.07 2.04
CA ILE A 168 -25.40 0.47 3.14
C ILE A 168 -26.08 1.49 4.05
N GLU A 169 -25.82 1.41 5.36
CA GLU A 169 -25.99 2.53 6.28
C GLU A 169 -24.71 3.37 6.34
N PHE A 170 -24.86 4.70 6.39
CA PHE A 170 -23.75 5.63 6.51
C PHE A 170 -24.12 6.86 7.34
N MET A 171 -23.13 7.40 8.04
CA MET A 171 -23.22 8.67 8.76
C MET A 171 -22.77 9.81 7.84
N ARG A 172 -23.60 10.84 7.64
CA ARG A 172 -23.22 12.04 6.88
C ARG A 172 -23.74 13.30 7.56
N HIS A 173 -22.82 14.21 7.91
CA HIS A 173 -23.11 15.46 8.62
C HIS A 173 -23.96 15.24 9.89
N GLY A 174 -23.54 14.30 10.74
CA GLY A 174 -24.22 13.93 11.99
C GLY A 174 -25.56 13.19 11.83
N ARG A 175 -26.02 12.93 10.60
CA ARG A 175 -27.29 12.23 10.33
C ARG A 175 -27.03 10.84 9.74
N LYS A 176 -27.64 9.81 10.32
CA LYS A 176 -27.73 8.47 9.72
C LYS A 176 -28.51 8.55 8.40
N ARG A 177 -28.06 7.80 7.39
CA ARG A 177 -28.68 7.69 6.07
C ARG A 177 -28.51 6.27 5.53
N VAL A 178 -29.37 5.90 4.59
CA VAL A 178 -29.31 4.62 3.87
C VAL A 178 -29.16 4.90 2.37
N ALA A 179 -28.38 4.08 1.68
CA ALA A 179 -28.36 3.99 0.22
C ALA A 179 -28.61 2.54 -0.19
N PHE A 180 -29.59 2.33 -1.07
CA PHE A 180 -29.95 1.00 -1.58
C PHE A 180 -29.24 0.71 -2.91
N ALA A 181 -28.85 -0.55 -3.12
CA ALA A 181 -28.19 -1.04 -4.33
C ALA A 181 -29.10 -2.03 -5.04
N THR A 182 -29.47 -1.73 -6.29
CA THR A 182 -30.30 -2.61 -7.14
C THR A 182 -29.49 -3.70 -7.85
N LYS A 183 -28.17 -3.58 -7.88
CA LYS A 183 -27.23 -4.56 -8.46
C LYS A 183 -26.29 -5.12 -7.41
N GLU A 184 -25.33 -4.32 -6.94
CA GLU A 184 -24.19 -4.82 -6.16
C GLU A 184 -23.67 -3.75 -5.20
N VAL A 185 -23.25 -4.18 -4.02
CA VAL A 185 -22.49 -3.37 -3.05
C VAL A 185 -21.02 -3.74 -3.23
N ILE A 186 -20.16 -2.73 -3.41
CA ILE A 186 -18.71 -2.90 -3.55
C ILE A 186 -18.04 -2.15 -2.41
N LEU A 187 -17.20 -2.86 -1.65
CA LEU A 187 -16.38 -2.30 -0.59
C LEU A 187 -14.99 -2.03 -1.15
N SER A 188 -14.59 -0.75 -1.15
CA SER A 188 -13.25 -0.29 -1.50
C SER A 188 -12.78 0.73 -0.47
N ALA A 189 -12.98 0.41 0.81
CA ALA A 189 -12.62 1.29 1.93
C ALA A 189 -11.13 1.18 2.32
N GLY A 190 -10.40 0.26 1.68
CA GLY A 190 -9.04 -0.11 2.06
C GLY A 190 -9.07 -1.27 3.07
N SER A 191 -7.98 -2.02 3.10
CA SER A 191 -7.85 -3.32 3.78
C SER A 191 -8.46 -3.34 5.19
N LEU A 192 -8.14 -2.33 6.00
CA LEU A 192 -8.56 -2.25 7.39
C LEU A 192 -10.07 -1.95 7.52
N ASP A 193 -10.56 -0.95 6.79
CA ASP A 193 -11.95 -0.50 6.93
C ASP A 193 -12.96 -1.38 6.18
N SER A 194 -12.57 -2.04 5.09
CA SER A 194 -13.42 -3.03 4.41
C SER A 194 -13.66 -4.25 5.30
N ALA A 195 -12.63 -4.77 5.96
CA ALA A 195 -12.78 -5.85 6.95
C ALA A 195 -13.59 -5.41 8.19
N LYS A 196 -13.31 -4.21 8.73
CA LYS A 196 -14.09 -3.62 9.83
C LYS A 196 -15.57 -3.50 9.50
N LEU A 197 -15.89 -3.05 8.28
CA LEU A 197 -17.25 -2.88 7.78
C LEU A 197 -17.98 -4.22 7.61
N LEU A 198 -17.29 -5.28 7.17
CA LEU A 198 -17.87 -6.63 7.12
C LEU A 198 -18.22 -7.13 8.53
N MET A 199 -17.30 -7.02 9.50
CA MET A 199 -17.55 -7.45 10.89
C MET A 199 -18.72 -6.67 11.53
N LEU A 200 -18.78 -5.35 11.35
CA LEU A 200 -19.91 -4.51 11.81
C LEU A 200 -21.24 -4.83 11.11
N SER A 201 -21.20 -5.56 10.00
CA SER A 201 -22.37 -6.05 9.27
C SER A 201 -22.80 -7.47 9.67
N GLY A 202 -22.04 -8.13 10.56
CA GLY A 202 -22.26 -9.53 10.94
C GLY A 202 -21.63 -10.55 9.98
N ILE A 203 -20.70 -10.13 9.12
CA ILE A 203 -19.92 -11.04 8.25
C ILE A 203 -18.54 -11.26 8.85
N GLY A 204 -18.21 -12.53 9.10
CA GLY A 204 -16.87 -12.99 9.42
C GLY A 204 -16.83 -13.91 10.63
N PRO A 205 -15.63 -14.29 11.06
CA PRO A 205 -15.40 -15.29 12.69
C PRO A 205 -16.18 -14.85 13.97
N LYS A 206 -17.04 -15.75 14.45
CA LYS A 206 -17.99 -15.55 15.57
C LYS A 206 -17.30 -15.12 16.87
N ASP A 207 -16.07 -15.57 17.07
CA ASP A 207 -15.28 -15.41 18.29
C ASP A 207 -14.19 -14.30 18.13
N HIS A 208 -14.40 -13.40 17.16
CA HIS A 208 -13.45 -12.43 16.58
C HIS A 208 -12.36 -13.09 15.70
N LEU A 209 -11.91 -12.38 14.66
CA LEU A 209 -11.44 -13.00 13.41
C LEU A 209 -10.00 -12.65 13.01
N GLU A 210 -9.39 -13.56 12.27
CA GLU A 210 -7.95 -13.74 12.14
C GLU A 210 -7.31 -13.09 10.89
N SER A 211 -6.00 -12.89 11.00
CA SER A 211 -5.02 -12.62 9.95
C SER A 211 -5.04 -11.24 9.26
N LEU A 212 -3.89 -10.57 9.37
CA LEU A 212 -3.51 -9.33 8.70
C LEU A 212 -2.03 -9.46 8.26
N GLY A 213 -1.72 -8.96 7.06
CA GLY A 213 -0.36 -8.75 6.58
C GLY A 213 -0.06 -7.25 6.41
N ASP A 214 1.21 -6.88 6.55
CA ASP A 214 1.75 -5.55 6.19
C ASP A 214 3.25 -5.71 5.94
N HIS A 215 3.86 -4.78 5.21
CA HIS A 215 5.30 -4.66 5.11
C HIS A 215 5.85 -3.95 6.35
N ILE A 216 6.75 -4.62 7.07
CA ILE A 216 7.43 -4.08 8.25
C ILE A 216 8.80 -3.55 7.83
N GLY A 217 9.11 -2.32 8.22
CA GLY A 217 10.37 -1.64 7.92
C GLY A 217 11.08 -1.10 9.17
N THR A 218 12.38 -0.85 9.06
CA THR A 218 13.20 -0.16 10.07
C THR A 218 14.23 0.75 9.39
N PHE A 219 14.72 1.77 10.09
CA PHE A 219 15.67 2.75 9.55
C PHE A 219 17.03 2.66 10.26
N PRO A 220 17.98 1.78 9.84
CA PRO A 220 19.32 1.70 10.43
C PRO A 220 20.16 2.98 10.37
N GLY A 221 19.74 4.01 9.62
CA GLY A 221 20.39 5.32 9.58
C GLY A 221 19.96 6.26 10.73
N PRO A 222 20.21 7.58 10.62
CA PRO A 222 20.77 8.27 9.46
C PRO A 222 22.26 7.97 9.21
N PHE A 223 22.62 8.05 7.93
CA PHE A 223 24.00 8.07 7.45
C PHE A 223 24.36 9.53 7.10
N ILE A 224 25.30 10.12 7.85
CA ILE A 224 25.74 11.50 7.67
C ILE A 224 26.70 11.58 6.49
N VAL A 225 26.57 12.61 5.65
CA VAL A 225 27.51 12.90 4.53
C VAL A 225 28.10 14.29 4.65
N ASN A 226 29.36 14.46 4.25
CA ASN A 226 30.10 15.71 4.32
C ASN A 226 29.89 16.61 3.08
N ALA A 227 28.72 16.52 2.43
CA ALA A 227 28.41 17.23 1.19
C ALA A 227 26.94 17.67 1.15
N PRO A 228 26.62 18.91 0.68
CA PRO A 228 25.26 19.46 0.65
C PRO A 228 24.41 18.89 -0.50
N LYS A 229 24.25 17.55 -0.52
CA LYS A 229 23.61 16.79 -1.60
C LYS A 229 22.27 16.18 -1.24
N SER A 230 21.91 16.09 0.04
CA SER A 230 20.63 15.51 0.50
C SER A 230 19.50 16.52 0.43
N PHE A 231 18.24 16.13 0.35
CA PHE A 231 17.13 17.08 0.55
C PHE A 231 17.06 17.50 2.02
N ASN A 232 17.10 18.79 2.30
CA ASN A 232 16.96 19.34 3.64
C ASN A 232 15.84 20.39 3.65
N LEU A 233 14.77 20.14 4.40
CA LEU A 233 13.56 20.97 4.41
C LEU A 233 13.85 22.45 4.72
N ASP A 234 14.70 22.73 5.71
CA ASP A 234 15.03 24.10 6.16
C ASP A 234 15.78 24.90 5.08
N ARG A 235 16.48 24.22 4.17
CA ARG A 235 17.26 24.81 3.06
C ARG A 235 16.44 24.88 1.76
N ASP A 236 15.73 23.80 1.46
CA ASP A 236 15.21 23.53 0.12
C ASP A 236 13.75 23.95 -0.07
N ALA A 237 12.96 24.08 1.01
CA ALA A 237 11.57 24.53 0.97
C ALA A 237 11.43 26.06 0.99
N ASN A 238 12.10 26.72 0.03
CA ASN A 238 12.15 28.17 -0.12
C ASN A 238 11.26 28.68 -1.28
N LEU A 239 11.00 30.00 -1.31
CA LEU A 239 10.13 30.64 -2.30
C LEU A 239 10.57 30.41 -3.76
N LEU A 240 11.87 30.31 -4.04
CA LEU A 240 12.38 30.07 -5.40
C LEU A 240 12.04 28.65 -5.88
N ASN A 241 12.20 27.64 -5.01
CA ASN A 241 11.81 26.27 -5.32
C ASN A 241 10.29 26.09 -5.36
N ALA A 242 9.54 26.83 -4.55
CA ALA A 242 8.07 26.90 -4.66
C ALA A 242 7.63 27.50 -6.01
N ALA A 243 8.23 28.61 -6.45
CA ALA A 243 7.94 29.22 -7.74
C ALA A 243 8.28 28.30 -8.93
N ARG A 244 9.41 27.57 -8.87
CA ARG A 244 9.75 26.53 -9.86
C ARG A 244 8.68 25.42 -9.89
N PHE A 245 8.37 24.83 -8.74
CA PHE A 245 7.36 23.77 -8.63
C PHE A 245 5.99 24.20 -9.18
N VAL A 246 5.54 25.41 -8.86
CA VAL A 246 4.28 25.97 -9.37
C VAL A 246 4.35 26.20 -10.88
N ASN A 247 5.38 26.89 -11.39
CA ASN A 247 5.40 27.37 -12.77
C ASN A 247 5.71 26.27 -13.80
N ASN A 248 6.62 25.34 -13.50
CA ASN A 248 7.04 24.32 -14.46
C ASN A 248 7.17 22.89 -13.89
N GLY A 249 6.87 22.69 -12.60
CA GLY A 249 6.94 21.35 -12.00
C GLY A 249 8.37 20.84 -11.84
N SER A 250 9.34 21.72 -11.57
CA SER A 250 10.74 21.37 -11.32
C SER A 250 11.21 21.85 -9.94
N GLY A 251 12.45 21.49 -9.59
CA GLY A 251 13.07 21.86 -8.33
C GLY A 251 12.82 20.84 -7.21
N THR A 252 13.31 21.18 -6.02
CA THR A 252 13.44 20.26 -4.88
C THR A 252 12.11 19.67 -4.40
N LEU A 253 11.03 20.46 -4.49
CA LEU A 253 9.68 20.08 -4.03
C LEU A 253 8.96 19.05 -4.92
N THR A 254 9.63 18.52 -5.95
CA THR A 254 9.11 17.43 -6.80
C THR A 254 9.35 16.03 -6.21
N THR A 255 10.14 15.91 -5.13
CA THR A 255 10.40 14.63 -4.48
C THR A 255 9.26 14.19 -3.54
N SER A 256 9.11 12.88 -3.35
CA SER A 256 8.33 12.28 -2.25
C SER A 256 9.18 11.96 -1.00
N GLY A 257 10.51 12.06 -1.11
CA GLY A 257 11.48 11.68 -0.08
C GLY A 257 12.10 10.29 -0.27
N ILE A 258 11.46 9.39 -1.01
CA ILE A 258 12.03 8.10 -1.46
C ILE A 258 12.49 8.26 -2.91
N HIS A 259 13.76 7.98 -3.23
CA HIS A 259 14.35 8.29 -4.54
C HIS A 259 14.84 7.05 -5.32
N ALA A 260 15.19 5.97 -4.62
CA ALA A 260 15.55 4.69 -5.24
C ALA A 260 15.07 3.52 -4.36
N ASN A 261 14.92 2.35 -4.98
CA ASN A 261 14.69 1.07 -4.31
C ASN A 261 15.82 0.11 -4.67
N ALA A 262 16.12 -0.82 -3.77
CA ALA A 262 16.90 -2.02 -4.08
C ALA A 262 16.24 -3.24 -3.42
N PHE A 263 16.34 -4.40 -4.06
CA PHE A 263 15.75 -5.65 -3.60
C PHE A 263 16.72 -6.81 -3.79
N PHE A 264 16.75 -7.71 -2.80
CA PHE A 264 17.60 -8.89 -2.79
C PHE A 264 17.02 -9.98 -1.87
N THR A 265 17.51 -11.19 -2.08
CA THR A 265 17.22 -12.39 -1.31
C THR A 265 18.20 -12.47 -0.14
N SER A 266 17.69 -12.75 1.07
CA SER A 266 18.55 -13.01 2.23
C SER A 266 19.28 -14.34 2.08
N PRO A 267 20.45 -14.53 2.74
CA PRO A 267 21.10 -15.84 2.82
C PRO A 267 20.18 -16.96 3.36
N ARG A 268 19.11 -16.58 4.09
CA ARG A 268 18.11 -17.50 4.63
C ARG A 268 17.12 -17.95 3.55
N ALA A 269 16.60 -17.01 2.76
CA ALA A 269 15.75 -17.34 1.62
C ALA A 269 16.48 -18.16 0.54
N HIS A 270 17.79 -17.94 0.32
CA HIS A 270 18.62 -18.85 -0.47
C HIS A 270 18.69 -20.26 0.12
N ALA A 271 18.95 -20.40 1.43
CA ALA A 271 19.02 -21.69 2.12
C ALA A 271 17.64 -22.41 2.19
N GLU A 272 16.55 -21.66 2.17
CA GLU A 272 15.16 -22.15 2.05
C GLU A 272 14.75 -22.48 0.60
N GLY A 273 15.69 -22.53 -0.36
CA GLY A 273 15.41 -22.91 -1.74
C GLY A 273 14.61 -21.87 -2.55
N ASN A 274 14.61 -20.61 -2.11
CA ASN A 274 13.94 -19.48 -2.77
C ASN A 274 14.96 -18.41 -3.26
N PRO A 275 16.00 -18.77 -4.05
CA PRO A 275 17.08 -17.86 -4.41
C PRO A 275 16.62 -16.64 -5.23
N ASP A 276 15.69 -16.85 -6.16
CA ASP A 276 15.25 -15.83 -7.13
C ASP A 276 14.03 -15.02 -6.66
N TRP A 277 13.58 -15.21 -5.42
CA TRP A 277 12.44 -14.49 -4.84
C TRP A 277 12.87 -13.65 -3.63
N PRO A 278 13.35 -12.40 -3.85
CA PRO A 278 13.70 -11.46 -2.79
C PRO A 278 12.72 -11.40 -1.62
N ASP A 279 13.26 -11.45 -0.40
CA ASP A 279 12.54 -11.26 0.86
C ASP A 279 12.87 -9.93 1.54
N THR A 280 13.85 -9.18 1.01
CA THR A 280 14.35 -7.93 1.58
C THR A 280 14.25 -6.77 0.58
N GLN A 281 13.81 -5.60 1.05
CA GLN A 281 13.82 -4.34 0.31
C GLN A 281 14.63 -3.28 1.07
N TRP A 282 15.39 -2.49 0.34
CA TRP A 282 15.88 -1.19 0.76
C TRP A 282 15.10 -0.09 0.04
N MET A 283 14.44 0.80 0.79
CA MET A 283 14.02 2.09 0.26
C MET A 283 15.11 3.11 0.55
N PHE A 284 15.60 3.81 -0.47
CA PHE A 284 16.60 4.86 -0.31
C PHE A 284 15.95 6.24 -0.24
N LEU A 285 16.18 6.92 0.87
CA LEU A 285 15.68 8.27 1.14
C LEU A 285 16.87 9.21 1.29
N GLY A 286 17.16 10.00 0.25
CA GLY A 286 18.23 11.00 0.25
C GLY A 286 17.86 12.26 1.06
N LEU A 287 17.55 12.07 2.35
CA LEU A 287 17.03 13.09 3.28
C LEU A 287 18.07 13.46 4.34
N GLY A 288 18.36 14.76 4.47
CA GLY A 288 19.15 15.35 5.54
C GLY A 288 18.38 15.49 6.85
N ASN A 289 19.09 15.82 7.94
CA ASN A 289 18.51 15.95 9.28
C ASN A 289 18.03 17.40 9.53
N TRP A 290 16.85 17.79 9.05
CA TRP A 290 16.29 19.13 9.31
C TRP A 290 15.78 19.29 10.75
N ARG A 291 15.52 20.52 11.18
CA ARG A 291 15.24 20.93 12.58
C ARG A 291 14.14 20.15 13.30
N VAL A 292 13.15 19.64 12.56
CA VAL A 292 11.95 18.93 13.07
C VAL A 292 11.79 17.51 12.48
N ILE A 293 12.90 16.88 12.07
CA ILE A 293 12.88 15.49 11.56
C ILE A 293 12.38 14.48 12.61
N ASP A 294 12.71 14.68 13.89
CA ASP A 294 12.24 13.89 15.03
C ASP A 294 10.73 13.94 15.22
N GLU A 295 10.15 15.14 15.13
CA GLU A 295 8.70 15.36 15.17
C GLU A 295 8.04 14.73 13.93
N THR A 296 8.61 14.95 12.75
CA THR A 296 8.07 14.44 11.47
C THR A 296 8.04 12.91 11.46
N PHE A 297 9.13 12.23 11.83
CA PHE A 297 9.17 10.75 11.89
C PHE A 297 8.32 10.21 13.05
N SER A 298 8.20 10.93 14.17
CA SER A 298 7.31 10.53 15.27
C SER A 298 5.85 10.49 14.82
N HIS A 299 5.38 11.54 14.14
CA HIS A 299 4.03 11.59 13.58
C HIS A 299 3.83 10.65 12.39
N ALA A 300 4.83 10.51 11.50
CA ALA A 300 4.72 9.72 10.27
C ALA A 300 4.84 8.20 10.48
N PHE A 301 5.34 7.73 11.63
CA PHE A 301 5.52 6.30 11.92
C PHE A 301 5.06 5.87 13.32
N ASN A 302 4.43 6.76 14.10
CA ASN A 302 3.94 6.51 15.47
C ASN A 302 5.01 6.02 16.47
N VAL A 303 6.27 6.42 16.27
CA VAL A 303 7.40 6.12 17.17
C VAL A 303 7.50 7.23 18.22
N ARG A 304 7.83 6.89 19.48
CA ARG A 304 7.80 7.85 20.60
C ARG A 304 8.71 9.06 20.35
N TYR A 305 8.14 10.26 20.41
CA TYR A 305 8.87 11.52 20.23
C TYR A 305 10.07 11.65 21.19
N ASP A 306 9.92 11.22 22.45
CA ASP A 306 11.00 11.28 23.45
C ASP A 306 12.26 10.47 23.06
N VAL A 307 12.11 9.43 22.24
CA VAL A 307 13.19 8.60 21.73
C VAL A 307 13.79 9.21 20.48
N LEU A 308 12.96 9.55 19.49
CA LEU A 308 13.46 10.13 18.24
C LEU A 308 14.14 11.48 18.46
N LYS A 309 13.64 12.30 19.39
CA LYS A 309 14.29 13.55 19.79
C LYS A 309 15.74 13.32 20.24
N LYS A 310 15.95 12.39 21.17
CA LYS A 310 17.29 12.04 21.69
C LYS A 310 18.22 11.43 20.63
N PHE A 311 17.65 10.76 19.63
CA PHE A 311 18.39 10.13 18.53
C PHE A 311 18.81 11.14 17.44
N PHE A 312 17.94 12.10 17.10
CA PHE A 312 18.19 13.08 16.03
C PHE A 312 18.75 14.43 16.51
N ASP A 313 18.46 14.92 17.73
CA ASP A 313 18.95 16.23 18.21
C ASP A 313 20.47 16.43 18.04
N PRO A 314 21.37 15.47 18.32
CA PRO A 314 22.82 15.67 18.20
C PRO A 314 23.34 15.80 16.75
N ILE A 315 22.48 15.59 15.75
CA ILE A 315 22.83 15.50 14.33
C ILE A 315 21.92 16.36 13.43
N LYS A 316 21.08 17.22 14.01
CA LYS A 316 20.29 18.21 13.26
C LYS A 316 21.20 19.21 12.55
N GLY A 317 20.78 19.63 11.36
CA GLY A 317 21.53 20.49 10.44
C GLY A 317 22.44 19.75 9.46
N THR A 318 22.77 18.46 9.67
CA THR A 318 23.65 17.73 8.74
C THR A 318 22.92 17.24 7.50
N ASP A 319 23.56 17.32 6.33
CA ASP A 319 23.19 16.50 5.18
C ASP A 319 23.40 15.01 5.49
N ALA A 320 22.46 14.18 5.02
CA ALA A 320 22.40 12.76 5.37
C ALA A 320 21.60 11.94 4.34
N PHE A 321 21.50 10.64 4.55
CA PHE A 321 20.48 9.80 3.94
C PHE A 321 19.98 8.74 4.92
N GLN A 322 18.82 8.17 4.61
CA GLN A 322 18.26 7.01 5.29
C GLN A 322 18.14 5.86 4.29
N ILE A 323 18.36 4.64 4.78
CA ILE A 323 17.94 3.42 4.09
C ILE A 323 16.87 2.79 4.99
N THR A 324 15.67 2.55 4.46
CA THR A 324 14.66 1.74 5.16
C THR A 324 14.86 0.28 4.77
N VAL A 325 15.21 -0.58 5.73
CA VAL A 325 15.29 -2.03 5.55
C VAL A 325 13.92 -2.62 5.83
N MET A 326 13.36 -3.37 4.88
CA MET A 326 12.01 -3.91 4.99
C MET A 326 11.95 -5.39 4.61
N LEU A 327 11.00 -6.08 5.23
CA LEU A 327 10.62 -7.45 4.87
C LEU A 327 9.60 -7.41 3.74
N SER A 328 10.03 -7.83 2.55
CA SER A 328 9.21 -7.95 1.34
C SER A 328 8.42 -9.27 1.28
N ARG A 329 8.78 -10.23 2.14
CA ARG A 329 8.08 -11.51 2.34
C ARG A 329 8.00 -11.84 3.84
N PRO A 330 7.32 -11.03 4.67
CA PRO A 330 7.22 -11.29 6.10
C PRO A 330 6.49 -12.63 6.33
N ARG A 331 6.96 -13.41 7.32
CA ARG A 331 6.28 -14.61 7.82
C ARG A 331 5.32 -14.27 8.95
N ALA A 332 5.66 -13.26 9.76
CA ALA A 332 4.79 -12.73 10.81
C ALA A 332 3.40 -12.33 10.28
N ARG A 333 2.33 -12.70 10.98
CA ARG A 333 0.94 -12.29 10.69
C ARG A 333 0.33 -11.69 11.94
N GLY A 334 -0.31 -10.54 11.79
CA GLY A 334 -1.10 -9.93 12.84
C GLY A 334 -2.56 -10.37 12.79
N GLU A 335 -3.38 -9.81 13.68
CA GLU A 335 -4.84 -9.97 13.71
C GLU A 335 -5.49 -8.60 13.90
N MET A 336 -6.72 -8.42 13.39
CA MET A 336 -7.48 -7.18 13.52
C MET A 336 -8.90 -7.44 14.03
N LEU A 337 -9.15 -7.10 15.28
CA LEU A 337 -10.41 -7.37 15.97
C LEU A 337 -11.26 -6.10 16.12
N LEU A 338 -12.59 -6.24 16.17
CA LEU A 338 -13.44 -5.13 16.61
C LEU A 338 -13.20 -4.84 18.10
N ARG A 339 -13.15 -3.55 18.47
CA ARG A 339 -13.14 -3.11 19.87
C ARG A 339 -14.54 -3.10 20.48
N SER A 340 -15.53 -2.72 19.69
CA SER A 340 -16.95 -2.66 20.04
C SER A 340 -17.80 -2.64 18.77
N SER A 341 -19.11 -2.49 18.91
CA SER A 341 -20.05 -2.27 17.80
C SER A 341 -20.22 -0.79 17.41
N ASP A 342 -19.56 0.18 18.07
CA ASP A 342 -19.51 1.56 17.57
C ASP A 342 -18.46 1.66 16.44
N TYR A 343 -18.92 2.05 15.26
CA TYR A 343 -18.10 2.25 14.06
C TYR A 343 -17.00 3.31 14.23
N LYS A 344 -17.11 4.19 15.24
CA LYS A 344 -16.09 5.17 15.60
C LYS A 344 -14.86 4.55 16.27
N ASP A 345 -15.03 3.46 17.00
CA ASP A 345 -13.95 2.89 17.80
C ASP A 345 -12.87 2.30 16.89
N ASN A 346 -11.61 2.67 17.10
CA ASN A 346 -10.50 2.07 16.36
C ASN A 346 -10.40 0.57 16.70
N PRO A 347 -10.22 -0.31 15.69
CA PRO A 347 -10.03 -1.74 15.92
C PRO A 347 -8.80 -2.01 16.80
N ILE A 348 -8.72 -3.24 17.30
CA ILE A 348 -7.55 -3.75 18.04
C ILE A 348 -6.65 -4.43 17.01
N PHE A 349 -5.37 -4.09 17.01
CA PHE A 349 -4.34 -4.75 16.21
C PHE A 349 -3.43 -5.56 17.13
N ASP A 350 -3.36 -6.88 16.94
CA ASP A 350 -2.29 -7.71 17.49
C ASP A 350 -1.22 -7.87 16.40
N ALA A 351 -0.08 -7.21 16.56
CA ALA A 351 1.03 -7.24 15.61
C ALA A 351 2.12 -8.21 16.11
N ARG A 352 2.02 -9.47 15.70
CA ARG A 352 2.99 -10.52 16.09
C ARG A 352 4.34 -10.32 15.39
N SER A 353 5.39 -10.83 16.00
CA SER A 353 6.77 -10.78 15.48
C SER A 353 7.33 -12.20 15.36
N GLU A 354 8.07 -12.48 14.28
CA GLU A 354 8.65 -13.80 14.01
C GLU A 354 10.19 -13.78 14.14
N GLY A 355 10.77 -14.87 14.64
CA GLY A 355 12.20 -14.95 14.97
C GLY A 355 13.14 -15.06 13.77
N SER A 356 12.64 -15.50 12.60
CA SER A 356 13.36 -15.45 11.33
C SER A 356 13.37 -14.05 10.72
N ASP A 357 12.23 -13.37 10.80
CA ASP A 357 11.99 -12.06 10.20
C ASP A 357 12.89 -10.98 10.83
N ILE A 358 13.05 -11.00 12.16
CA ILE A 358 14.00 -10.13 12.88
C ILE A 358 15.44 -10.35 12.39
N LYS A 359 15.86 -11.59 12.11
CA LYS A 359 17.22 -11.90 11.64
C LYS A 359 17.47 -11.35 10.23
N VAL A 360 16.51 -11.48 9.32
CA VAL A 360 16.57 -10.89 7.98
C VAL A 360 16.68 -9.36 8.06
N MET A 361 15.92 -8.71 8.96
CA MET A 361 16.05 -7.26 9.19
C MET A 361 17.43 -6.87 9.73
N VAL A 362 18.00 -7.62 10.69
CA VAL A 362 19.36 -7.38 11.22
C VAL A 362 20.42 -7.54 10.12
N GLU A 363 20.32 -8.58 9.30
CA GLU A 363 21.21 -8.82 8.15
C GLU A 363 21.12 -7.70 7.12
N GLY A 364 19.90 -7.26 6.77
CA GLY A 364 19.67 -6.12 5.89
C GLY A 364 20.21 -4.80 6.45
N CYS A 365 20.14 -4.58 7.77
CA CYS A 365 20.74 -3.42 8.44
C CYS A 365 22.27 -3.44 8.37
N LYS A 366 22.90 -4.58 8.72
CA LYS A 366 24.36 -4.75 8.65
C LYS A 366 24.89 -4.57 7.22
N ARG A 367 24.20 -5.14 6.22
CA ARG A 367 24.53 -4.98 4.78
C ARG A 367 24.39 -3.52 4.32
N ALA A 368 23.35 -2.81 4.77
CA ALA A 368 23.14 -1.39 4.43
C ALA A 368 24.23 -0.48 5.02
N VAL A 369 24.63 -0.71 6.28
CA VAL A 369 25.73 0.01 6.93
C VAL A 369 27.05 -0.27 6.22
N TYR A 370 27.33 -1.54 5.91
CA TYR A 370 28.55 -1.93 5.20
C TYR A 370 28.68 -1.25 3.82
N MET A 371 27.62 -1.28 3.01
CA MET A 371 27.57 -0.57 1.72
C MET A 371 27.80 0.95 1.90
N SER A 372 27.12 1.56 2.85
CA SER A 372 27.15 3.01 3.09
C SER A 372 28.52 3.52 3.50
N GLU A 373 29.29 2.75 4.27
CA GLU A 373 30.62 3.18 4.76
C GLU A 373 31.79 2.73 3.87
N ASN A 374 31.62 1.68 3.06
CA ASN A 374 32.74 1.05 2.32
C ASN A 374 32.69 1.25 0.80
N SER A 375 31.51 1.47 0.20
CA SER A 375 31.40 1.64 -1.25
C SER A 375 32.15 2.89 -1.74
N PRO A 376 32.83 2.84 -2.91
CA PRO A 376 33.56 4.00 -3.44
C PRO A 376 32.70 5.24 -3.65
N ALA A 377 31.41 5.07 -3.94
CA ALA A 377 30.49 6.18 -4.14
C ALA A 377 30.24 6.98 -2.87
N PHE A 378 29.83 6.31 -1.79
CA PHE A 378 29.55 6.96 -0.51
C PHE A 378 30.81 7.37 0.25
N ARG A 379 31.93 6.62 0.12
CA ARG A 379 33.23 7.03 0.68
C ARG A 379 33.73 8.38 0.15
N ARG A 380 33.49 8.71 -1.13
CA ARG A 380 33.80 10.05 -1.69
C ARG A 380 33.01 11.19 -1.03
N LEU A 381 31.88 10.89 -0.38
CA LEU A 381 31.07 11.85 0.38
C LEU A 381 31.37 11.84 1.88
N GLY A 382 32.35 11.06 2.35
CA GLY A 382 32.63 10.88 3.77
C GLY A 382 31.49 10.22 4.55
N ALA A 383 30.67 9.40 3.87
CA ALA A 383 29.49 8.78 4.45
C ALA A 383 29.82 7.89 5.64
N ARG A 384 29.04 8.04 6.71
CA ARG A 384 29.18 7.28 7.96
C ARG A 384 27.86 7.16 8.69
N LEU A 385 27.64 6.05 9.40
CA LEU A 385 26.50 5.94 10.32
C LEU A 385 26.57 7.03 11.39
N SER A 386 25.41 7.49 11.86
CA SER A 386 25.32 8.33 13.06
C SER A 386 26.02 7.64 14.24
N PRO A 387 26.93 8.33 14.98
CA PRO A 387 27.58 7.76 16.16
C PRO A 387 26.67 7.74 17.39
N VAL A 388 25.41 8.18 17.27
CA VAL A 388 24.42 8.21 18.35
C VAL A 388 23.74 6.84 18.45
N PRO A 389 23.92 6.06 19.53
CA PRO A 389 23.21 4.79 19.70
C PRO A 389 21.72 5.04 19.93
N PHE A 390 20.87 4.14 19.41
CA PHE A 390 19.43 4.27 19.60
C PHE A 390 19.06 4.23 21.10
N PRO A 391 18.33 5.23 21.65
CA PRO A 391 18.28 5.44 23.11
C PRO A 391 17.83 4.27 23.99
N PRO A 392 16.88 3.38 23.58
CA PRO A 392 16.57 2.15 24.32
C PRO A 392 17.76 1.16 24.38
N CYS A 393 18.51 1.06 23.28
CA CYS A 393 19.56 0.06 23.06
C CYS A 393 20.97 0.53 23.45
N LYS A 394 21.11 1.74 23.99
CA LYS A 394 22.39 2.33 24.45
C LYS A 394 23.14 1.53 25.52
N HIS A 395 22.51 0.51 26.09
CA HIS A 395 23.07 -0.37 27.13
C HIS A 395 23.79 -1.59 26.54
N LEU A 396 23.76 -1.74 25.21
CA LEU A 396 24.43 -2.80 24.45
C LEU A 396 25.60 -2.17 23.68
N GLU A 397 26.60 -2.99 23.33
CA GLU A 397 27.73 -2.57 22.51
C GLU A 397 27.21 -2.07 21.15
N PHE A 398 27.51 -0.81 20.81
CA PHE A 398 27.01 -0.19 19.58
C PHE A 398 27.48 -0.95 18.35
N ARG A 399 26.55 -1.22 17.41
CA ARG A 399 26.75 -2.02 16.18
C ARG A 399 26.90 -3.54 16.37
N SER A 400 26.89 -4.06 17.60
CA SER A 400 26.82 -5.51 17.87
C SER A 400 25.50 -6.13 17.40
N ASP A 401 25.44 -7.46 17.28
CA ASP A 401 24.22 -8.16 16.83
C ASP A 401 23.08 -8.06 17.85
N SER A 402 23.38 -8.01 19.15
CA SER A 402 22.38 -7.75 20.18
C SER A 402 21.87 -6.30 20.12
N TYR A 403 22.73 -5.32 19.83
CA TYR A 403 22.30 -3.95 19.55
C TYR A 403 21.35 -3.88 18.36
N TRP A 404 21.65 -4.57 17.24
CA TRP A 404 20.77 -4.58 16.07
C TRP A 404 19.46 -5.32 16.30
N GLU A 405 19.45 -6.44 17.04
CA GLU A 405 18.19 -7.09 17.43
C GLU A 405 17.33 -6.18 18.32
N CYS A 406 17.93 -5.52 19.32
CA CYS A 406 17.26 -4.52 20.14
C CYS A 406 16.71 -3.37 19.30
N PHE A 407 17.49 -2.88 18.32
CA PHE A 407 17.11 -1.80 17.41
C PHE A 407 15.88 -2.19 16.58
N VAL A 408 15.91 -3.37 15.93
CA VAL A 408 14.77 -3.88 15.16
C VAL A 408 13.53 -4.04 16.06
N ARG A 409 13.67 -4.59 17.26
CA ARG A 409 12.55 -4.77 18.20
C ARG A 409 11.93 -3.46 18.72
N HIS A 410 12.70 -2.37 18.83
CA HIS A 410 12.19 -1.07 19.31
C HIS A 410 11.91 -0.03 18.21
N TYR A 411 12.38 -0.24 16.99
CA TYR A 411 12.24 0.70 15.86
C TYR A 411 11.86 0.00 14.55
N SER A 412 11.00 -1.01 14.63
CA SER A 412 10.21 -1.48 13.49
C SER A 412 8.92 -0.64 13.36
N VAL A 413 8.52 -0.37 12.12
CA VAL A 413 7.36 0.46 11.78
C VAL A 413 6.54 -0.20 10.68
N SER A 414 5.24 0.09 10.64
CA SER A 414 4.43 -0.11 9.44
C SER A 414 4.89 0.87 8.35
N ILE A 415 4.92 0.40 7.10
CA ILE A 415 5.08 1.27 5.92
C ILE A 415 3.80 1.36 5.08
N TYR A 416 2.64 1.13 5.72
CA TYR A 416 1.29 1.38 5.19
C TYR A 416 0.89 0.52 3.98
N HIS A 417 1.37 -0.71 3.89
CA HIS A 417 1.04 -1.68 2.85
C HIS A 417 0.08 -2.79 3.33
N TYR A 418 -0.76 -2.50 4.33
CA TYR A 418 -1.74 -3.42 4.92
C TYR A 418 -2.53 -4.23 3.88
N SER A 419 -2.60 -5.55 4.05
CA SER A 419 -3.26 -6.49 3.14
C SER A 419 -3.79 -7.74 3.87
N GLY A 420 -4.48 -8.63 3.15
CA GLY A 420 -4.90 -9.96 3.64
C GLY A 420 -6.12 -9.98 4.57
N THR A 421 -6.51 -8.84 5.14
CA THR A 421 -7.67 -8.67 6.03
C THR A 421 -9.02 -9.04 5.42
N THR A 422 -9.11 -9.14 4.08
CA THR A 422 -10.26 -9.68 3.35
C THR A 422 -9.83 -10.66 2.26
N ALA A 423 -8.80 -11.46 2.54
CA ALA A 423 -8.09 -12.28 1.55
C ALA A 423 -9.00 -13.12 0.64
N MET A 424 -8.62 -13.23 -0.63
CA MET A 424 -9.22 -14.18 -1.57
C MET A 424 -8.68 -15.60 -1.37
N GLY A 425 -9.51 -16.60 -1.62
CA GLY A 425 -9.11 -18.00 -1.52
C GLY A 425 -10.24 -18.97 -1.90
N PRO A 426 -9.99 -20.28 -1.79
CA PRO A 426 -10.96 -21.30 -2.14
C PRO A 426 -12.09 -21.34 -1.11
N LYS A 427 -13.25 -21.88 -1.52
CA LYS A 427 -14.43 -21.93 -0.67
C LYS A 427 -14.17 -22.79 0.57
N GLY A 428 -14.37 -22.22 1.75
CA GLY A 428 -14.18 -22.92 3.03
C GLY A 428 -12.74 -22.94 3.55
N SER A 429 -11.80 -22.23 2.92
CA SER A 429 -10.53 -21.91 3.57
C SER A 429 -10.78 -20.99 4.77
N PRO A 430 -10.20 -21.27 5.96
CA PRO A 430 -10.43 -20.46 7.16
C PRO A 430 -9.90 -19.02 7.05
N LYS A 431 -9.01 -18.77 6.08
CA LYS A 431 -8.41 -17.44 5.82
C LYS A 431 -9.08 -16.68 4.67
N ALA A 432 -10.07 -17.27 3.98
CA ALA A 432 -10.67 -16.67 2.78
C ALA A 432 -11.98 -15.95 3.08
N VAL A 433 -11.99 -14.63 2.88
CA VAL A 433 -13.18 -13.76 3.03
C VAL A 433 -13.87 -13.54 1.69
N VAL A 434 -13.12 -13.51 0.59
CA VAL A 434 -13.67 -13.44 -0.78
C VAL A 434 -13.29 -14.65 -1.63
N ASP A 435 -14.00 -14.87 -2.73
CA ASP A 435 -13.58 -15.81 -3.79
C ASP A 435 -12.65 -15.13 -4.82
N SER A 436 -12.18 -15.89 -5.81
CA SER A 436 -11.29 -15.40 -6.86
C SER A 436 -11.94 -14.37 -7.81
N GLU A 437 -13.25 -14.14 -7.74
CA GLU A 437 -13.96 -13.06 -8.45
C GLU A 437 -14.30 -11.88 -7.51
N LEU A 438 -13.64 -11.85 -6.34
CA LEU A 438 -13.73 -10.84 -5.30
C LEU A 438 -15.09 -10.76 -4.59
N ARG A 439 -15.96 -11.78 -4.72
CA ARG A 439 -17.25 -11.85 -4.03
C ARG A 439 -17.07 -12.33 -2.60
N VAL A 440 -17.74 -11.67 -1.64
CA VAL A 440 -17.68 -12.05 -0.23
C VAL A 440 -18.36 -13.41 -0.03
N GLN A 441 -17.60 -14.39 0.48
CA GLN A 441 -18.05 -15.77 0.60
C GLN A 441 -19.30 -15.88 1.50
N GLY A 442 -20.20 -16.81 1.15
CA GLY A 442 -21.47 -16.97 1.86
C GLY A 442 -22.50 -15.86 1.62
N THR A 443 -22.26 -14.93 0.69
CA THR A 443 -23.18 -13.85 0.33
C THR A 443 -23.37 -13.70 -1.18
N LYS A 444 -24.42 -12.96 -1.58
CA LYS A 444 -24.63 -12.46 -2.94
C LYS A 444 -24.55 -10.93 -2.97
N ARG A 445 -24.24 -10.39 -4.17
CA ARG A 445 -24.27 -8.95 -4.50
C ARG A 445 -23.35 -8.10 -3.60
N LEU A 446 -22.26 -8.68 -3.11
CA LEU A 446 -21.27 -8.02 -2.25
C LEU A 446 -19.85 -8.40 -2.69
N ARG A 447 -18.98 -7.41 -2.91
CA ARG A 447 -17.55 -7.61 -3.21
C ARG A 447 -16.66 -6.73 -2.33
N VAL A 448 -15.40 -7.14 -2.18
CA VAL A 448 -14.32 -6.26 -1.71
C VAL A 448 -13.33 -6.06 -2.85
N ILE A 449 -13.01 -4.82 -3.21
CA ILE A 449 -12.09 -4.48 -4.31
C ILE A 449 -11.12 -3.40 -3.79
N ASP A 450 -10.17 -3.84 -2.98
CA ASP A 450 -9.02 -3.08 -2.47
C ASP A 450 -7.90 -4.05 -2.03
N ALA A 451 -6.81 -3.54 -1.45
CA ALA A 451 -5.65 -4.35 -1.04
C ALA A 451 -5.93 -5.39 0.07
N GLY A 452 -7.09 -5.36 0.74
CA GLY A 452 -7.47 -6.37 1.72
C GLY A 452 -7.55 -7.78 1.12
N ILE A 453 -7.83 -7.89 -0.19
CA ILE A 453 -8.03 -9.18 -0.87
C ILE A 453 -6.73 -9.94 -1.15
N MET A 454 -5.55 -9.30 -1.05
CA MET A 454 -4.27 -9.95 -1.35
C MET A 454 -3.99 -11.09 -0.35
N PRO A 455 -3.95 -12.39 -0.76
CA PRO A 455 -3.76 -13.50 0.18
C PRO A 455 -2.39 -13.48 0.86
N TYR A 456 -1.41 -12.97 0.13
CA TYR A 456 -0.07 -12.63 0.59
C TYR A 456 0.27 -11.25 0.03
N VAL A 457 0.92 -10.41 0.82
CA VAL A 457 1.41 -9.11 0.34
C VAL A 457 2.45 -9.35 -0.78
N VAL A 458 2.40 -8.54 -1.82
CA VAL A 458 3.32 -8.60 -2.97
C VAL A 458 4.66 -7.94 -2.63
N THR A 459 5.77 -8.46 -3.14
CA THR A 459 7.17 -8.00 -2.94
C THR A 459 7.47 -6.60 -3.55
N VAL A 460 6.52 -5.66 -3.55
CA VAL A 460 6.63 -4.31 -4.14
C VAL A 460 5.73 -3.30 -3.41
N ASN A 461 5.90 -2.00 -3.68
CA ASN A 461 4.99 -0.97 -3.17
C ASN A 461 3.55 -1.17 -3.68
N THR A 462 2.57 -1.29 -2.77
CA THR A 462 1.24 -1.87 -3.07
C THR A 462 0.28 -0.98 -3.88
N ASN A 463 0.65 0.27 -4.18
CA ASN A 463 -0.19 1.21 -4.95
C ASN A 463 -0.56 0.67 -6.35
N GLY A 464 0.44 0.33 -7.17
CA GLY A 464 0.22 -0.26 -8.51
C GLY A 464 -0.61 -1.56 -8.47
N PRO A 465 -0.24 -2.54 -7.61
CA PRO A 465 -1.03 -3.74 -7.38
C PRO A 465 -2.49 -3.48 -6.97
N THR A 466 -2.76 -2.44 -6.16
CA THR A 466 -4.12 -2.05 -5.77
C THR A 466 -4.91 -1.46 -6.95
N ILE A 467 -4.27 -0.70 -7.82
CA ILE A 467 -4.87 -0.18 -9.06
C ILE A 467 -5.20 -1.34 -10.02
N MET A 468 -4.30 -2.32 -10.16
CA MET A 468 -4.55 -3.55 -10.93
C MET A 468 -5.75 -4.32 -10.38
N ILE A 469 -5.87 -4.50 -9.05
CA ILE A 469 -7.03 -5.14 -8.41
C ILE A 469 -8.32 -4.36 -8.73
N GLY A 470 -8.27 -3.03 -8.77
CA GLY A 470 -9.39 -2.17 -9.20
C GLY A 470 -9.80 -2.44 -10.65
N GLU A 471 -8.85 -2.40 -11.58
CA GLU A 471 -9.08 -2.64 -13.02
C GLU A 471 -9.58 -4.08 -13.30
N ARG A 472 -9.04 -5.06 -12.59
CA ARG A 472 -9.45 -6.48 -12.63
C ARG A 472 -10.86 -6.65 -12.04
N GLY A 473 -11.14 -5.99 -10.93
CA GLY A 473 -12.45 -5.99 -10.26
C GLY A 473 -13.56 -5.39 -11.13
N VAL A 474 -13.27 -4.30 -11.85
CA VAL A 474 -14.20 -3.71 -12.83
C VAL A 474 -14.58 -4.72 -13.91
N GLN A 475 -13.63 -5.54 -14.40
CA GLN A 475 -13.92 -6.58 -15.38
C GLN A 475 -14.87 -7.66 -14.81
N PHE A 476 -14.60 -8.18 -13.62
CA PHE A 476 -15.47 -9.18 -12.98
C PHE A 476 -16.91 -8.67 -12.73
N VAL A 477 -17.05 -7.40 -12.32
CA VAL A 477 -18.36 -6.74 -12.14
C VAL A 477 -19.06 -6.61 -13.50
N LEU A 478 -18.36 -6.14 -14.55
CA LEU A 478 -18.93 -6.01 -15.89
C LEU A 478 -19.42 -7.35 -16.45
N ASP A 479 -18.64 -8.42 -16.33
CA ASP A 479 -18.99 -9.72 -16.91
C ASP A 479 -20.14 -10.41 -16.16
N THR A 480 -20.20 -10.23 -14.83
CA THR A 480 -21.36 -10.63 -14.01
C THR A 480 -22.64 -9.92 -14.50
N TRP A 481 -22.60 -8.61 -14.70
CA TRP A 481 -23.81 -7.83 -15.03
C TRP A 481 -24.13 -7.75 -16.53
N LYS A 482 -23.23 -8.17 -17.42
CA LYS A 482 -23.53 -8.47 -18.84
C LYS A 482 -24.27 -9.80 -18.97
N THR A 483 -23.76 -10.87 -18.35
CA THR A 483 -24.38 -12.22 -18.44
C THR A 483 -25.77 -12.25 -17.80
N TYR A 484 -26.00 -11.45 -16.75
CA TYR A 484 -27.32 -11.26 -16.14
C TYR A 484 -28.35 -10.60 -17.10
N VAL A 485 -27.90 -9.82 -18.09
CA VAL A 485 -28.80 -9.23 -19.10
C VAL A 485 -29.10 -10.22 -20.22
N SER A 486 -28.14 -11.08 -20.61
CA SER A 486 -28.34 -12.05 -21.70
C SER A 486 -29.15 -13.29 -21.31
N HIS A 487 -29.12 -13.72 -20.04
CA HIS A 487 -29.84 -14.92 -19.57
C HIS A 487 -31.29 -14.66 -19.12
N GLY A 488 -31.84 -13.49 -19.49
CA GLY A 488 -33.18 -13.08 -19.12
C GLY A 488 -33.23 -12.51 -17.70
N ALA A 489 -33.51 -11.21 -17.59
CA ALA A 489 -33.84 -10.64 -16.30
C ALA A 489 -35.14 -11.29 -15.77
N HIS A 490 -35.06 -11.98 -14.63
CA HIS A 490 -36.24 -12.15 -13.78
C HIS A 490 -36.87 -10.77 -13.60
N LYS A 491 -38.16 -10.64 -13.96
CA LYS A 491 -38.88 -9.37 -13.89
C LYS A 491 -38.68 -8.77 -12.50
N PRO A 492 -38.43 -7.45 -12.36
CA PRO A 492 -38.59 -6.82 -11.06
C PRO A 492 -40.00 -7.14 -10.56
N TYR A 493 -40.12 -7.53 -9.29
CA TYR A 493 -41.42 -7.80 -8.69
C TYR A 493 -42.33 -6.58 -8.85
N PRO A 494 -43.62 -6.77 -9.20
CA PRO A 494 -44.55 -5.71 -9.55
C PRO A 494 -44.86 -4.76 -8.39
#